data_AF-A0A8H3HQK4-F1
#
_entry.id   AF-A0A8H3HQK4-F1
#
_cell.length_a   1.000
_cell.length_b   1.000
_cell.length_c   1.000
_cell.angle_alpha   90.00
_cell.angle_beta   90.00
_cell.angle_gamma   90.00
#
_symmetry.space_group_name_H-M   'P 1'
#
loop_
_entity.id
_entity.type
_entity.pdbx_description
1 polymer ?
#
loop_
_entity_poly.entity_id
_entity_poly.type
_entity_poly.pdbx_seq_one_letter_code
_entity_poly.pdbx_strand_id
1 'polypeptide(L)'
;MLFPRVALSILTLAPILGALAGSGTGIALKRRQNASSMATIFSSAQATIDALIPTDTQPINDPELALTTMSQVFDSTIILTAAMDTLNEGGENLLVDLDGQKLDDVQMAAKVVQLWQSFGKAASLVKDSGSGSVATIIKVTAINIELCFEDISRVAKGVAALPTVVEATKTNQDLMAGIVDSMLGPEFDLD
;
A
#
# COMPACT_ATOMS: atom_id res chain seq x y z
N MET A 1 27.25 -11.32 -1.29
CA MET A 1 26.22 -12.34 -0.97
C MET A 1 25.87 -12.18 0.51
N LEU A 2 24.81 -11.43 0.82
CA LEU A 2 24.36 -11.16 2.19
C LEU A 2 22.83 -10.95 2.16
N PHE A 3 22.11 -12.05 1.96
CA PHE A 3 20.67 -12.15 2.24
C PHE A 3 20.45 -13.59 2.71
N PRO A 4 20.51 -13.84 4.02
CA PRO A 4 19.32 -14.37 4.68
C PRO A 4 19.29 -14.03 6.18
N ARG A 5 18.68 -12.90 6.57
CA ARG A 5 18.28 -12.69 7.98
C ARG A 5 16.87 -12.10 8.16
N VAL A 6 16.27 -11.54 7.11
CA VAL A 6 14.92 -10.93 7.21
C VAL A 6 13.78 -11.95 6.99
N ALA A 7 14.07 -13.13 6.41
CA ALA A 7 13.04 -14.13 6.10
C ALA A 7 12.46 -14.85 7.34
N LEU A 8 13.12 -14.80 8.50
CA LEU A 8 12.73 -15.57 9.69
C LEU A 8 11.81 -14.82 10.67
N SER A 9 11.71 -13.49 10.57
CA SER A 9 10.86 -12.68 11.48
C SER A 9 9.42 -12.48 10.97
N ILE A 10 9.11 -12.85 9.73
CA ILE A 10 7.75 -12.77 9.17
C ILE A 10 6.87 -13.94 9.65
N LEU A 11 7.47 -15.10 9.98
CA LEU A 11 6.75 -16.30 10.40
C LEU A 11 6.14 -16.23 11.81
N THR A 12 6.54 -15.27 12.64
CA THR A 12 6.00 -15.12 14.02
C THR A 12 4.79 -14.19 14.13
N LEU A 13 4.43 -13.46 13.05
CA LEU A 13 3.25 -12.58 13.02
C LEU A 13 1.97 -13.27 12.52
N ALA A 14 2.07 -14.55 12.15
CA ALA A 14 0.96 -15.36 11.65
C ALA A 14 -0.30 -15.44 12.55
N PRO A 15 -0.26 -15.34 13.90
CA PRO A 15 -1.49 -15.49 14.68
C PRO A 15 -2.38 -14.24 14.67
N ILE A 16 -1.84 -13.04 14.41
CA ILE A 16 -2.60 -11.79 14.51
C ILE A 16 -3.38 -11.49 13.21
N LEU A 17 -2.94 -12.06 12.08
CA LEU A 17 -3.64 -11.96 10.80
C LEU A 17 -4.98 -12.73 10.77
N GLY A 18 -5.18 -13.70 11.67
CA GLY A 18 -6.40 -14.51 11.73
C GLY A 18 -7.60 -13.82 12.38
N ALA A 19 -7.40 -12.75 13.17
CA ALA A 19 -8.44 -12.16 14.00
C ALA A 19 -9.13 -10.92 13.39
N LEU A 20 -8.56 -10.32 12.34
CA LEU A 20 -9.12 -9.14 11.66
C LEU A 20 -9.93 -9.48 10.38
N ALA A 21 -9.99 -10.76 10.00
CA ALA A 21 -10.64 -11.21 8.75
C ALA A 21 -12.19 -11.26 8.79
N GLY A 22 -12.83 -10.83 9.88
CA GLY A 22 -14.22 -11.14 10.17
C GLY A 22 -15.18 -9.96 10.09
N SER A 23 -15.40 -9.38 8.91
CA SER A 23 -16.71 -8.87 8.45
C SER A 23 -16.62 -7.92 7.25
N GLY A 24 -15.59 -7.06 7.18
CA GLY A 24 -15.41 -6.09 6.09
C GLY A 24 -14.75 -6.66 4.83
N THR A 25 -13.80 -7.57 5.02
CA THR A 25 -13.08 -8.27 3.94
C THR A 25 -14.01 -9.06 3.03
N GLY A 26 -15.07 -9.68 3.56
CA GLY A 26 -16.02 -10.48 2.77
C GLY A 26 -16.89 -9.67 1.80
N ILE A 27 -17.25 -8.43 2.16
CA ILE A 27 -18.00 -7.51 1.29
C ILE A 27 -17.07 -6.91 0.23
N ALA A 28 -15.82 -6.57 0.61
CA ALA A 28 -14.79 -6.13 -0.32
C ALA A 28 -14.43 -7.25 -1.32
N LEU A 29 -14.27 -8.51 -0.87
CA LEU A 29 -14.00 -9.67 -1.73
C LEU A 29 -15.14 -9.95 -2.73
N LYS A 30 -16.40 -9.73 -2.34
CA LYS A 30 -17.55 -9.90 -3.26
C LYS A 30 -17.61 -8.83 -4.36
N ARG A 31 -17.12 -7.61 -4.11
CA ARG A 31 -16.90 -6.61 -5.19
C ARG A 31 -15.71 -6.99 -6.09
N ARG A 32 -14.70 -7.69 -5.57
CA ARG A 32 -13.48 -8.08 -6.31
C ARG A 32 -13.71 -9.06 -7.47
N GLN A 33 -14.85 -9.76 -7.54
CA GLN A 33 -15.19 -10.54 -8.74
C GLN A 33 -15.40 -9.70 -10.01
N ASN A 34 -15.44 -8.35 -9.89
CA ASN A 34 -15.55 -7.41 -11.01
C ASN A 34 -14.26 -6.58 -11.26
N ALA A 35 -13.12 -6.90 -10.64
CA ALA A 35 -11.87 -6.21 -10.94
C ALA A 35 -11.30 -6.67 -12.29
N SER A 36 -11.79 -6.09 -13.38
CA SER A 36 -11.42 -6.45 -14.76
C SER A 36 -10.11 -5.82 -15.24
N SER A 37 -9.53 -4.90 -14.47
CA SER A 37 -8.36 -4.10 -14.88
C SER A 37 -7.55 -3.54 -13.71
N MET A 38 -6.27 -3.29 -13.97
CA MET A 38 -5.36 -2.59 -13.05
C MET A 38 -5.85 -1.16 -12.78
N ALA A 39 -6.28 -0.44 -13.82
CA ALA A 39 -6.80 0.94 -13.67
C ALA A 39 -7.95 1.02 -12.66
N THR A 40 -8.92 0.11 -12.75
CA THR A 40 -10.06 0.04 -11.82
C THR A 40 -9.62 -0.24 -10.39
N ILE A 41 -8.67 -1.15 -10.20
CA ILE A 41 -8.15 -1.51 -8.88
C ILE A 41 -7.51 -0.28 -8.21
N PHE A 42 -6.64 0.42 -8.94
CA PHE A 42 -5.96 1.62 -8.42
C PHE A 42 -6.94 2.76 -8.16
N SER A 43 -7.89 3.02 -9.07
CA SER A 43 -8.96 4.01 -8.85
C SER A 43 -9.79 3.71 -7.59
N SER A 44 -10.11 2.43 -7.37
CA SER A 44 -10.89 2.00 -6.20
C SER A 44 -10.10 2.13 -4.89
N ALA A 45 -8.81 1.78 -4.92
CA ALA A 45 -7.92 1.95 -3.77
C ALA A 45 -7.74 3.43 -3.44
N GLN A 46 -7.51 4.29 -4.44
CA GLN A 46 -7.43 5.73 -4.27
C GLN A 46 -8.68 6.30 -3.62
N ALA A 47 -9.87 5.97 -4.14
CA ALA A 47 -11.15 6.44 -3.58
C ALA A 47 -11.36 6.00 -2.12
N THR A 48 -10.89 4.79 -1.76
CA THR A 48 -10.94 4.30 -0.38
C THR A 48 -10.05 5.13 0.53
N ILE A 49 -8.84 5.45 0.09
CA ILE A 49 -7.90 6.26 0.86
C ILE A 49 -8.31 7.73 0.94
N ASP A 50 -8.84 8.30 -0.13
CA ASP A 50 -9.33 9.68 -0.12
C ASP A 50 -10.53 9.85 0.83
N ALA A 51 -11.38 8.83 0.95
CA ALA A 51 -12.48 8.80 1.92
C ALA A 51 -11.97 8.65 3.36
N LEU A 52 -10.90 7.89 3.57
CA LEU A 52 -10.28 7.69 4.88
C LEU A 52 -9.48 8.92 5.33
N ILE A 53 -8.79 9.56 4.41
CA ILE A 53 -7.84 10.65 4.66
C ILE A 53 -8.13 11.81 3.70
N PRO A 54 -9.19 12.59 3.96
CA PRO A 54 -9.46 13.82 3.22
C PRO A 54 -8.24 14.75 3.16
N THR A 55 -8.21 15.65 2.18
CA THR A 55 -7.10 16.59 1.97
C THR A 55 -6.71 17.34 3.24
N ASP A 56 -7.70 17.71 4.04
CA ASP A 56 -7.60 18.62 5.19
C ASP A 56 -7.36 17.90 6.53
N THR A 57 -7.14 16.58 6.48
CA THR A 57 -6.91 15.74 7.66
C THR A 57 -5.73 16.27 8.47
N GLN A 58 -5.95 16.53 9.74
CA GLN A 58 -4.93 17.01 10.68
C GLN A 58 -4.05 15.84 11.17
N PRO A 59 -2.82 16.12 11.64
CA PRO A 59 -1.98 15.11 12.29
C PRO A 59 -2.72 14.37 13.42
N ILE A 60 -2.49 13.05 13.49
CA ILE A 60 -3.15 12.13 14.41
C ILE A 60 -2.11 11.70 15.45
N ASN A 61 -2.15 12.36 16.60
CA ASN A 61 -1.22 12.08 17.71
C ASN A 61 -1.78 11.06 18.69
N ASP A 62 -3.09 10.81 18.66
CA ASP A 62 -3.72 9.77 19.49
C ASP A 62 -3.33 8.38 18.98
N PRO A 63 -2.67 7.54 19.81
CA PRO A 63 -2.15 6.24 19.37
C PRO A 63 -3.22 5.26 18.88
N GLU A 64 -4.42 5.27 19.47
CA GLU A 64 -5.51 4.34 19.11
C GLU A 64 -6.15 4.74 17.77
N LEU A 65 -6.39 6.04 17.57
CA LEU A 65 -6.89 6.57 16.31
C LEU A 65 -5.84 6.41 15.20
N ALA A 66 -4.56 6.65 15.50
CA ALA A 66 -3.46 6.41 14.56
C ALA A 66 -3.38 4.94 14.13
N LEU A 67 -3.50 4.01 15.09
CA LEU A 67 -3.51 2.58 14.82
C LEU A 67 -4.71 2.18 13.96
N THR A 68 -5.90 2.67 14.30
CA THR A 68 -7.12 2.40 13.54
C THR A 68 -7.00 2.90 12.10
N THR A 69 -6.48 4.12 11.93
CA THR A 69 -6.30 4.74 10.61
C THR A 69 -5.31 3.95 9.76
N MET A 70 -4.13 3.65 10.31
CA MET A 70 -3.12 2.88 9.58
C MET A 70 -3.55 1.43 9.32
N SER A 71 -4.35 0.82 10.20
CA SER A 71 -4.89 -0.52 9.95
C SER A 71 -5.80 -0.53 8.71
N GLN A 72 -6.63 0.50 8.52
CA GLN A 72 -7.50 0.60 7.33
C GLN A 72 -6.72 0.91 6.05
N VAL A 73 -5.64 1.70 6.16
CA VAL A 73 -4.68 1.90 5.07
C VAL A 73 -4.01 0.57 4.70
N PHE A 74 -3.54 -0.16 5.69
CA PHE A 74 -2.93 -1.47 5.51
C PHE A 74 -3.88 -2.47 4.88
N ASP A 75 -5.14 -2.55 5.34
CA ASP A 75 -6.16 -3.38 4.71
C ASP A 75 -6.28 -3.06 3.22
N SER A 76 -6.33 -1.78 2.86
CA SER A 76 -6.37 -1.32 1.46
C SER A 76 -5.16 -1.79 0.66
N THR A 77 -3.96 -1.81 1.25
CA THR A 77 -2.76 -2.36 0.58
C THR A 77 -2.85 -3.87 0.36
N ILE A 78 -3.40 -4.64 1.32
CA ILE A 78 -3.64 -6.08 1.14
C ILE A 78 -4.67 -6.32 0.03
N ILE A 79 -5.71 -5.49 -0.03
CA ILE A 79 -6.72 -5.57 -1.09
C ILE A 79 -6.07 -5.37 -2.45
N LEU A 80 -5.25 -4.31 -2.57
CA LEU A 80 -4.55 -3.94 -3.78
C LEU A 80 -3.62 -5.06 -4.27
N THR A 81 -2.73 -5.56 -3.41
CA THR A 81 -1.78 -6.63 -3.77
C THR A 81 -2.51 -7.90 -4.18
N ALA A 82 -3.48 -8.34 -3.38
CA ALA A 82 -4.27 -9.53 -3.71
C ALA A 82 -5.05 -9.38 -5.03
N ALA A 83 -5.50 -8.18 -5.39
CA ALA A 83 -6.17 -7.94 -6.66
C ALA A 83 -5.19 -7.94 -7.83
N MET A 84 -4.01 -7.33 -7.67
CA MET A 84 -2.96 -7.31 -8.68
C MET A 84 -2.42 -8.70 -9.01
N ASP A 85 -2.29 -9.58 -8.02
CA ASP A 85 -1.87 -10.98 -8.20
C ASP A 85 -2.81 -11.76 -9.15
N THR A 86 -4.11 -11.40 -9.19
CA THR A 86 -5.09 -12.07 -10.07
C THR A 86 -4.98 -11.67 -11.54
N LEU A 87 -4.26 -10.61 -11.87
CA LEU A 87 -4.13 -10.09 -13.23
C LEU A 87 -3.05 -10.85 -14.00
N ASN A 88 -3.27 -11.06 -15.30
CA ASN A 88 -2.31 -11.70 -16.19
C ASN A 88 -1.60 -10.66 -17.08
N GLU A 89 -0.35 -10.96 -17.45
CA GLU A 89 0.39 -10.17 -18.44
C GLU A 89 -0.36 -10.12 -19.78
N GLY A 90 -0.37 -8.95 -20.42
CA GLY A 90 -0.95 -8.79 -21.76
C GLY A 90 -2.49 -8.78 -21.83
N GLY A 91 -3.18 -8.63 -20.69
CA GLY A 91 -4.63 -8.48 -20.67
C GLY A 91 -5.10 -7.24 -21.44
N GLU A 92 -5.97 -7.41 -22.44
CA GLU A 92 -6.42 -6.32 -23.32
C GLU A 92 -7.10 -5.17 -22.57
N ASN A 93 -7.72 -5.49 -21.43
CA ASN A 93 -8.46 -4.54 -20.60
C ASN A 93 -7.65 -4.02 -19.40
N LEU A 94 -6.37 -4.38 -19.27
CA LEU A 94 -5.56 -4.07 -18.09
C LEU A 94 -5.56 -2.58 -17.72
N LEU A 95 -5.59 -1.71 -18.73
CA LEU A 95 -5.51 -0.25 -18.57
C LEU A 95 -6.86 0.45 -18.78
N VAL A 96 -7.97 -0.27 -18.80
CA VAL A 96 -9.31 0.31 -18.97
C VAL A 96 -9.87 0.69 -17.62
N ASP A 97 -10.15 1.97 -17.38
CA ASP A 97 -10.72 2.46 -16.11
C ASP A 97 -12.22 2.13 -16.00
N LEU A 98 -12.82 2.42 -14.84
CA LEU A 98 -14.23 2.17 -14.52
C LEU A 98 -15.20 2.78 -15.54
N ASP A 99 -14.84 3.91 -16.14
CA ASP A 99 -15.63 4.62 -17.15
C ASP A 99 -15.47 4.03 -18.56
N GLY A 100 -14.72 2.92 -18.72
CA GLY A 100 -14.41 2.31 -20.01
C GLY A 100 -13.32 3.05 -20.79
N GLN A 101 -12.72 4.09 -20.21
CA GLN A 101 -11.61 4.82 -20.83
C GLN A 101 -10.33 4.00 -20.76
N LYS A 102 -9.73 3.74 -21.93
CA LYS A 102 -8.38 3.15 -22.01
C LYS A 102 -7.34 4.22 -21.67
N LEU A 103 -6.52 3.93 -20.66
CA LEU A 103 -5.41 4.75 -20.24
C LEU A 103 -4.14 4.33 -21.00
N ASP A 104 -3.28 5.30 -21.27
CA ASP A 104 -1.90 5.01 -21.64
C ASP A 104 -1.02 4.73 -20.40
N ASP A 105 0.21 4.30 -20.63
CA ASP A 105 1.14 3.95 -19.54
C ASP A 105 1.45 5.14 -18.63
N VAL A 106 1.48 6.37 -19.18
CA VAL A 106 1.78 7.60 -18.42
C VAL A 106 0.61 7.97 -17.51
N GLN A 107 -0.61 7.86 -18.01
CA GLN A 107 -1.84 8.08 -17.24
C GLN A 107 -2.00 7.03 -16.15
N MET A 108 -1.71 5.76 -16.44
CA MET A 108 -1.72 4.70 -15.43
C MET A 108 -0.63 4.93 -14.38
N ALA A 109 0.58 5.32 -14.79
CA ALA A 109 1.66 5.67 -13.87
C ALA A 109 1.28 6.81 -12.93
N ALA A 110 0.58 7.84 -13.42
CA ALA A 110 0.10 8.92 -12.58
C ALA A 110 -0.83 8.42 -11.46
N LYS A 111 -1.73 7.45 -11.74
CA LYS A 111 -2.58 6.82 -10.74
C LYS A 111 -1.78 6.02 -9.71
N VAL A 112 -0.77 5.26 -10.16
CA VAL A 112 0.13 4.52 -9.25
C VAL A 112 0.85 5.48 -8.31
N VAL A 113 1.46 6.53 -8.86
CA VAL A 113 2.19 7.55 -8.09
C VAL A 113 1.28 8.25 -7.09
N GLN A 114 0.06 8.61 -7.50
CA GLN A 114 -0.92 9.25 -6.61
C GLN A 114 -1.27 8.35 -5.42
N LEU A 115 -1.51 7.07 -5.65
CA LEU A 115 -1.86 6.12 -4.59
C LEU A 115 -0.70 5.93 -3.60
N TRP A 116 0.52 5.79 -4.13
CA TRP A 116 1.73 5.76 -3.32
C TRP A 116 1.86 7.01 -2.45
N GLN A 117 1.67 8.20 -3.02
CA GLN A 117 1.70 9.46 -2.26
C GLN A 117 0.63 9.51 -1.16
N SER A 118 -0.58 9.00 -1.44
CA SER A 118 -1.64 8.93 -0.43
C SER A 118 -1.29 7.99 0.73
N PHE A 119 -0.63 6.85 0.47
CA PHE A 119 -0.10 6.00 1.55
C PHE A 119 1.02 6.69 2.36
N GLY A 120 1.95 7.37 1.69
CA GLY A 120 2.98 8.17 2.35
C GLY A 120 2.41 9.28 3.22
N LYS A 121 1.36 9.96 2.73
CA LYS A 121 0.61 10.96 3.50
C LYS A 121 -0.02 10.34 4.75
N ALA A 122 -0.62 9.16 4.63
CA ALA A 122 -1.21 8.45 5.75
C ALA A 122 -0.18 8.18 6.86
N ALA A 123 0.97 7.63 6.49
CA ALA A 123 2.08 7.40 7.42
C ALA A 123 2.55 8.72 8.06
N SER A 124 2.65 9.79 7.28
CA SER A 124 3.09 11.10 7.76
C SER A 124 2.13 11.73 8.77
N LEU A 125 0.83 11.48 8.64
CA LEU A 125 -0.18 11.99 9.57
C LEU A 125 -0.08 11.36 10.96
N VAL A 126 0.40 10.12 11.06
CA VAL A 126 0.45 9.36 12.31
C VAL A 126 1.85 9.31 12.95
N LYS A 127 2.85 9.95 12.32
CA LYS A 127 4.27 9.86 12.72
C LYS A 127 4.52 10.28 14.17
N ASP A 128 3.75 11.25 14.68
CA ASP A 128 3.94 11.82 16.02
C ASP A 128 3.14 11.06 17.10
N SER A 129 2.50 9.94 16.76
CA SER A 129 1.74 9.11 17.71
C SER A 129 2.61 8.30 18.69
N GLY A 130 3.91 8.13 18.40
CA GLY A 130 4.85 7.42 19.29
C GLY A 130 4.52 5.94 19.54
N SER A 131 3.69 5.32 18.69
CA SER A 131 3.24 3.93 18.88
C SER A 131 4.03 2.94 18.06
N GLY A 132 4.69 1.98 18.72
CA GLY A 132 5.41 0.89 18.04
C GLY A 132 4.50 -0.04 17.22
N SER A 133 3.21 -0.15 17.59
CA SER A 133 2.24 -0.90 16.79
C SER A 133 1.93 -0.17 15.48
N VAL A 134 1.79 1.16 15.52
CA VAL A 134 1.60 1.99 14.32
C VAL A 134 2.84 1.90 13.43
N ALA A 135 4.04 2.00 14.00
CA ALA A 135 5.29 1.86 13.28
C ALA A 135 5.39 0.48 12.57
N THR A 136 4.96 -0.59 13.23
CA THR A 136 4.90 -1.92 12.62
C THR A 136 3.96 -1.93 11.41
N ILE A 137 2.76 -1.36 11.52
CA ILE A 137 1.81 -1.31 10.39
C ILE A 137 2.36 -0.47 9.24
N ILE A 138 3.02 0.67 9.52
CA ILE A 138 3.69 1.47 8.48
C ILE A 138 4.74 0.64 7.75
N LYS A 139 5.58 -0.09 8.48
CA LYS A 139 6.60 -0.95 7.89
C LYS A 139 6.01 -2.04 7.00
N VAL A 140 4.94 -2.72 7.42
CA VAL A 140 4.31 -3.75 6.60
C VAL A 140 3.57 -3.14 5.40
N THR A 141 3.00 -1.95 5.56
CA THR A 141 2.41 -1.17 4.45
C THR A 141 3.47 -0.87 3.37
N ALA A 142 4.66 -0.46 3.80
CA ALA A 142 5.79 -0.24 2.89
C ALA A 142 6.14 -1.53 2.11
N ILE A 143 6.26 -2.67 2.78
CA ILE A 143 6.50 -3.97 2.11
C ILE A 143 5.41 -4.28 1.07
N ASN A 144 4.13 -4.03 1.37
CA ASN A 144 3.06 -4.26 0.41
C ASN A 144 3.14 -3.34 -0.82
N ILE A 145 3.63 -2.10 -0.65
CA ILE A 145 3.90 -1.20 -1.79
C ILE A 145 4.98 -1.79 -2.69
N GLU A 146 6.06 -2.32 -2.12
CA GLU A 146 7.14 -2.98 -2.87
C GLU A 146 6.63 -4.21 -3.62
N LEU A 147 5.90 -5.11 -2.96
CA LEU A 147 5.30 -6.29 -3.59
C LEU A 147 4.34 -5.91 -4.73
N CYS A 148 3.52 -4.89 -4.52
CA CYS A 148 2.64 -4.40 -5.57
C CYS A 148 3.41 -3.80 -6.76
N PHE A 149 4.56 -3.16 -6.53
CA PHE A 149 5.41 -2.68 -7.62
C PHE A 149 6.01 -3.85 -8.44
N GLU A 150 6.37 -4.95 -7.79
CA GLU A 150 6.77 -6.19 -8.48
C GLU A 150 5.61 -6.75 -9.34
N ASP A 151 4.38 -6.73 -8.81
CA ASP A 151 3.20 -7.12 -9.57
C ASP A 151 2.95 -6.21 -10.77
N ILE A 152 3.09 -4.89 -10.61
CA ILE A 152 3.00 -3.94 -11.73
C ILE A 152 4.07 -4.27 -12.78
N SER A 153 5.29 -4.57 -12.35
CA SER A 153 6.40 -4.97 -13.22
C SER A 153 6.10 -6.26 -13.99
N ARG A 154 5.32 -7.16 -13.42
CA ARG A 154 4.87 -8.40 -14.08
C ARG A 154 3.76 -8.13 -15.11
N VAL A 155 2.71 -7.39 -14.74
CA VAL A 155 1.50 -7.27 -15.57
C VAL A 155 1.54 -6.10 -16.55
N ALA A 156 2.21 -5.01 -16.20
CA ALA A 156 2.25 -3.73 -16.93
C ALA A 156 3.68 -3.17 -16.99
N LYS A 157 4.59 -3.89 -17.65
CA LYS A 157 6.02 -3.54 -17.79
C LYS A 157 6.27 -2.10 -18.24
N GLY A 158 5.46 -1.59 -19.17
CA GLY A 158 5.56 -0.22 -19.69
C GLY A 158 5.35 0.83 -18.59
N VAL A 159 4.34 0.61 -17.73
CA VAL A 159 4.06 1.46 -16.56
C VAL A 159 5.19 1.36 -15.53
N ALA A 160 5.63 0.15 -15.20
CA ALA A 160 6.67 -0.09 -14.19
C ALA A 160 8.02 0.54 -14.56
N ALA A 161 8.35 0.57 -15.85
CA ALA A 161 9.61 1.10 -16.35
C ALA A 161 9.67 2.64 -16.36
N LEU A 162 8.53 3.32 -16.14
CA LEU A 162 8.51 4.78 -16.10
C LEU A 162 9.26 5.30 -14.86
N PRO A 163 10.21 6.24 -15.02
CA PRO A 163 11.01 6.76 -13.92
C PRO A 163 10.17 7.29 -12.75
N THR A 164 9.03 7.91 -13.04
CA THR A 164 8.12 8.46 -12.03
C THR A 164 7.58 7.39 -11.09
N VAL A 165 7.30 6.18 -11.59
CA VAL A 165 6.79 5.07 -10.78
C VAL A 165 7.90 4.50 -9.89
N VAL A 166 9.10 4.32 -10.46
CA VAL A 166 10.28 3.84 -9.73
C VAL A 166 10.65 4.81 -8.61
N GLU A 167 10.73 6.10 -8.92
CA GLU A 167 11.04 7.16 -7.96
C GLU A 167 9.97 7.25 -6.88
N ALA A 168 8.68 7.26 -7.23
CA ALA A 168 7.60 7.34 -6.24
C ALA A 168 7.58 6.14 -5.29
N THR A 169 7.89 4.94 -5.79
CA THR A 169 8.00 3.72 -4.97
C THR A 169 9.14 3.89 -3.97
N LYS A 170 10.34 4.25 -4.45
CA LYS A 170 11.51 4.46 -3.58
C LYS A 170 11.28 5.58 -2.57
N THR A 171 10.77 6.73 -2.99
CA THR A 171 10.49 7.86 -2.10
C THR A 171 9.52 7.47 -0.99
N ASN A 172 8.52 6.64 -1.27
CA ASN A 172 7.62 6.14 -0.22
C ASN A 172 8.27 5.15 0.74
N GLN A 173 9.12 4.25 0.24
CA GLN A 173 9.90 3.36 1.11
C GLN A 173 10.78 4.17 2.06
N ASP A 174 11.55 5.12 1.51
CA ASP A 174 12.47 5.97 2.29
C ASP A 174 11.70 6.82 3.32
N LEU A 175 10.55 7.39 2.93
CA LEU A 175 9.67 8.15 3.82
C LEU A 175 9.13 7.29 4.97
N MET A 176 8.58 6.12 4.66
CA MET A 176 7.98 5.24 5.67
C MET A 176 9.05 4.67 6.61
N ALA A 177 10.23 4.33 6.10
CA ALA A 177 11.37 3.91 6.91
C ALA A 177 11.77 5.03 7.88
N GLY A 178 11.97 6.26 7.39
CA GLY A 178 12.33 7.40 8.24
C GLY A 178 11.29 7.72 9.32
N ILE A 179 9.99 7.53 9.00
CA ILE A 179 8.92 7.68 10.00
C ILE A 179 9.03 6.59 11.06
N VAL A 180 9.18 5.32 10.67
CA VAL A 180 9.32 4.20 11.61
C VAL A 180 10.52 4.41 12.55
N ASP A 181 11.67 4.82 12.00
CA ASP A 181 12.87 5.09 12.79
C ASP A 181 12.63 6.23 13.79
N SER A 182 11.92 7.29 13.37
CA SER A 182 11.56 8.40 14.26
C SER A 182 10.58 8.01 15.38
N MET A 183 9.69 7.05 15.12
CA MET A 183 8.68 6.59 16.07
C MET A 183 9.25 5.63 17.12
N LEU A 184 10.20 4.79 16.71
CA LEU A 184 10.81 3.78 17.59
C LEU A 184 12.02 4.34 18.37
N GLY A 185 12.55 5.49 17.96
CA GLY A 185 13.73 6.11 18.56
C GLY A 185 15.02 5.35 18.27
N PRO A 186 16.19 5.91 18.65
CA PRO A 186 17.50 5.30 18.41
C PRO A 186 17.77 4.02 19.20
N GLU A 187 16.81 3.51 19.97
CA GLU A 187 16.97 2.32 20.82
C GLU A 187 16.63 1.00 20.11
N PHE A 188 16.25 1.05 18.83
CA PHE A 188 15.99 -0.13 17.98
C PHE A 188 17.02 -0.33 16.86
N ASP A 189 18.22 0.25 16.99
CA ASP A 189 19.41 -0.24 16.28
C ASP A 189 19.80 -1.61 16.86
N LEU A 190 19.19 -2.67 16.31
CA LEU A 190 19.61 -4.05 16.57
C LEU A 190 20.82 -4.36 15.67
N ASP A 191 22.01 -3.98 16.15
CA ASP A 191 23.29 -4.60 15.76
C ASP A 191 23.28 -6.13 16.04
#